data_AF-A0AAW1JGU2-F1
#
_entry.id   AF-A0AAW1JGU2-F1
#
_cell.length_a   1.000
_cell.length_b   1.000
_cell.length_c   1.000
_cell.angle_alpha   90.00
_cell.angle_beta   90.00
_cell.angle_gamma   90.00
#
_symmetry.space_group_name_H-M   'P 1'
#
loop_
_entity.id
_entity.type
_entity.pdbx_description
1 polymer ?
#
loop_
_entity_poly.entity_id
_entity_poly.type
_entity_poly.pdbx_seq_one_letter_code
_entity_poly.pdbx_strand_id
1 'polypeptide(L)'
;MLRPEESPNNGPITRLQRAHHPPSSLERFHLPRRLGGRSIPSAITGNYRQIRNLRRYFKEEAMSIALHSAVVAADKNLTPLRLAHVNFDPDIHNTFAHQLKSRWKVKPLHG
;
A
#
# COMPACT_ATOMS: atom_id res chain seq x y z
N MET A 1 -13.76 33.15 52.96
CA MET A 1 -13.44 33.73 51.63
C MET A 1 -12.06 33.21 51.22
N LEU A 2 -12.01 32.22 50.35
CA LEU A 2 -10.76 31.63 49.82
C LEU A 2 -10.62 32.06 48.35
N ARG A 3 -9.39 32.44 47.96
CA ARG A 3 -9.03 32.99 46.64
C ARG A 3 -9.08 31.90 45.55
N PRO A 4 -9.33 32.26 44.28
CA PRO A 4 -9.54 31.30 43.20
C PRO A 4 -8.23 30.73 42.65
N GLU A 5 -8.29 29.43 42.40
CA GLU A 5 -7.37 28.52 41.72
C GLU A 5 -6.59 29.13 40.53
N GLU A 6 -5.29 28.83 40.51
CA GLU A 6 -4.36 29.10 39.42
C GLU A 6 -4.81 28.37 38.14
N SER A 7 -5.24 29.12 37.12
CA SER A 7 -5.44 28.59 35.77
C SER A 7 -4.08 28.41 35.09
N PRO A 8 -3.74 27.23 34.53
CA PRO A 8 -2.50 27.07 33.80
C PRO A 8 -2.55 27.89 32.52
N ASN A 9 -1.54 28.73 32.38
CA ASN A 9 -1.26 29.66 31.28
C ASN A 9 -1.28 28.95 29.92
N ASN A 10 -2.41 29.02 29.22
CA ASN A 10 -2.54 28.57 27.83
C ASN A 10 -1.94 29.64 26.89
N GLY A 11 -0.61 29.65 26.78
CA GLY A 11 0.09 30.44 25.78
C GLY A 11 -0.35 30.09 24.35
N PRO A 12 -0.14 31.00 23.37
CA PRO A 12 -0.65 30.82 22.01
C PRO A 12 -0.02 29.60 21.34
N ILE A 13 -0.87 28.67 20.88
CA ILE A 13 -0.48 27.46 20.13
C ILE A 13 0.16 27.89 18.81
N THR A 14 1.49 27.83 18.75
CA THR A 14 2.28 28.19 17.57
C THR A 14 1.99 27.23 16.41
N ARG A 15 2.03 27.73 15.18
CA ARG A 15 1.68 27.00 13.94
C ARG A 15 2.51 25.70 13.75
N LEU A 16 3.65 25.57 14.43
CA LEU A 16 4.53 24.39 14.45
C LEU A 16 3.89 23.18 15.14
N GLN A 17 2.99 23.39 16.12
CA GLN A 17 2.32 22.30 16.85
C GLN A 17 1.12 21.71 16.09
N ARG A 18 0.71 22.29 14.95
CA ARG A 18 -0.40 21.80 14.10
C ARG A 18 0.07 20.96 12.91
N ALA A 19 1.37 20.90 12.67
CA ALA A 19 1.89 20.05 11.61
C ALA A 19 1.88 18.60 12.14
N HIS A 20 0.97 17.77 11.61
CA HIS A 20 1.14 16.33 11.74
C HIS A 20 2.56 15.97 11.29
N HIS A 21 3.31 15.26 12.14
CA HIS A 21 4.68 14.85 11.85
C HIS A 21 4.79 14.35 10.40
N PRO A 22 5.68 14.88 9.54
CA PRO A 22 5.68 14.61 8.11
C PRO A 22 5.57 13.12 7.72
N PRO A 23 6.25 12.17 8.38
CA PRO A 23 6.16 10.74 8.05
C PRO A 23 4.91 10.02 8.60
N SER A 24 4.06 10.67 9.42
CA SER A 24 2.75 10.13 9.83
C SER A 24 1.72 10.15 8.70
N SER A 25 1.95 10.97 7.67
CA SER A 25 0.99 11.23 6.59
C SER A 25 1.12 10.24 5.42
N LEU A 26 2.30 9.64 5.22
CA LEU A 26 2.61 8.79 4.05
C LEU A 26 1.95 7.41 4.11
N GLU A 27 2.02 6.70 5.24
CA GLU A 27 1.43 5.35 5.37
C GLU A 27 -0.10 5.37 5.34
N ARG A 28 -0.70 6.47 5.82
CA ARG A 28 -2.15 6.69 5.77
C ARG A 28 -2.64 6.96 4.36
N PHE A 29 -1.77 7.34 3.43
CA PHE A 29 -2.13 7.72 2.08
C PHE A 29 -2.81 6.56 1.33
N HIS A 30 -2.17 5.39 1.36
CA HIS A 30 -2.67 4.18 0.69
C HIS A 30 -3.58 3.28 1.55
N LEU A 31 -3.66 3.56 2.86
CA LEU A 31 -4.53 2.81 3.75
C LEU A 31 -6.01 3.15 3.49
N PRO A 32 -6.94 2.17 3.53
CA PRO A 32 -8.37 2.44 3.40
C PRO A 32 -8.90 3.42 4.46
N ARG A 33 -9.86 4.27 4.09
CA ARG A 33 -10.56 5.23 4.98
C ARG A 33 -11.16 4.55 6.21
N ARG A 34 -11.79 3.38 6.05
CA ARG A 34 -12.34 2.57 7.16
C ARG A 34 -11.28 2.11 8.18
N LEU A 35 -10.00 2.21 7.84
CA LEU A 35 -8.86 1.86 8.69
C LEU A 35 -8.08 3.11 9.15
N GLY A 36 -8.61 4.32 8.95
CA GLY A 36 -7.96 5.58 9.34
C GLY A 36 -7.05 6.21 8.28
N GLY A 37 -7.08 5.70 7.04
CA GLY A 37 -6.31 6.22 5.92
C GLY A 37 -7.07 7.17 4.97
N ARG A 38 -6.49 7.43 3.79
CA ARG A 38 -7.05 8.31 2.74
C ARG A 38 -7.66 7.56 1.55
N SER A 39 -7.49 6.23 1.49
CA SER A 39 -7.92 5.35 0.39
C SER A 39 -7.33 5.70 -0.99
N ILE A 40 -6.16 6.33 -1.05
CA ILE A 40 -5.58 6.71 -2.35
C ILE A 40 -4.92 5.47 -2.96
N PRO A 41 -5.26 5.08 -4.21
CA PRO A 41 -4.68 3.89 -4.83
C PRO A 41 -3.15 3.95 -4.87
N SER A 42 -2.51 2.83 -4.53
CA SER A 42 -1.07 2.67 -4.71
C SER A 42 -0.80 2.23 -6.14
N ALA A 43 0.04 2.99 -6.87
CA ALA A 43 0.48 2.62 -8.21
C ALA A 43 1.23 1.27 -8.20
N ILE A 44 1.98 0.99 -7.14
CA ILE A 44 2.70 -0.28 -6.94
C ILE A 44 1.71 -1.44 -6.80
N THR A 45 0.73 -1.31 -5.89
CA THR A 45 -0.32 -2.33 -5.71
C THR A 45 -1.18 -2.49 -6.97
N GLY A 46 -1.41 -1.39 -7.70
CA GLY A 46 -2.07 -1.39 -8.99
C GLY A 46 -1.28 -2.17 -10.04
N ASN A 47 0.03 -1.94 -10.14
CA ASN A 47 0.92 -2.64 -11.06
C ASN A 47 0.93 -4.16 -10.80
N TYR A 48 1.11 -4.60 -9.55
CA TYR A 48 1.06 -6.03 -9.21
C TYR A 48 -0.27 -6.67 -9.55
N ARG A 49 -1.39 -5.96 -9.32
CA ARG A 49 -2.72 -6.42 -9.72
C ARG A 49 -2.83 -6.59 -11.24
N GLN A 50 -2.30 -5.66 -12.01
CA GLN A 50 -2.29 -5.75 -13.47
C GLN A 50 -1.46 -6.95 -13.95
N ILE A 51 -0.24 -7.11 -13.41
CA ILE A 51 0.62 -8.26 -13.70
C ILE A 51 -0.13 -9.56 -13.42
N ARG A 52 -0.75 -9.69 -12.24
CA ARG A 52 -1.53 -10.88 -11.85
C ARG A 52 -2.68 -11.16 -12.81
N ASN A 53 -3.47 -10.14 -13.16
CA ASN A 53 -4.62 -10.29 -14.03
C ASN A 53 -4.21 -10.72 -15.44
N LEU A 54 -3.21 -10.06 -16.03
CA LEU A 54 -2.67 -10.41 -17.34
C LEU A 54 -2.08 -11.81 -17.34
N ARG A 55 -1.31 -12.16 -16.31
CA ARG A 55 -0.71 -13.47 -16.15
C ARG A 55 -1.76 -14.58 -16.10
N ARG A 56 -2.84 -14.36 -15.36
CA ARG A 56 -3.99 -15.27 -15.31
C ARG A 56 -4.65 -15.41 -16.68
N TYR A 57 -4.97 -14.30 -17.33
CA TYR A 57 -5.57 -14.29 -18.66
C TYR A 57 -4.76 -15.12 -19.67
N PHE A 58 -3.46 -14.85 -19.82
CA PHE A 58 -2.62 -15.60 -20.76
C PHE A 58 -2.53 -17.10 -20.44
N LYS A 59 -2.54 -17.47 -19.15
CA LYS A 59 -2.49 -18.88 -18.74
C LYS A 59 -3.82 -19.61 -18.94
N GLU A 60 -4.95 -18.94 -18.70
CA GLU A 60 -6.28 -19.48 -18.94
C GLU A 60 -6.51 -19.67 -20.45
N GLU A 61 -6.21 -18.66 -21.26
CA GLU A 61 -6.32 -18.75 -22.73
C GLU A 61 -5.33 -19.74 -23.35
N ALA A 62 -4.17 -19.98 -22.73
CA ALA A 62 -3.24 -21.00 -23.20
C ALA A 62 -3.80 -22.43 -23.13
N MET A 63 -4.87 -22.67 -22.35
CA MET A 63 -5.54 -23.97 -22.30
C MET A 63 -6.39 -24.25 -23.55
N SER A 64 -6.84 -23.19 -24.25
CA SER A 64 -7.75 -23.28 -25.39
C SER A 64 -7.11 -22.84 -26.70
N ILE A 65 -6.15 -21.90 -26.68
CA ILE A 65 -5.61 -21.25 -27.87
C ILE A 65 -4.10 -21.52 -27.99
N ALA A 66 -3.70 -22.16 -29.09
CA ALA A 66 -2.29 -22.50 -29.37
C ALA A 66 -1.35 -21.30 -29.38
N LEU A 67 -1.80 -20.14 -29.89
CA LEU A 67 -1.02 -18.90 -29.89
C LEU A 67 -0.68 -18.45 -28.46
N HIS A 68 -1.65 -18.46 -27.55
CA HIS A 68 -1.43 -18.08 -26.15
C HIS A 68 -0.47 -19.05 -25.46
N SER A 69 -0.56 -20.35 -25.77
CA SER A 69 0.40 -21.35 -25.29
C SER A 69 1.82 -21.06 -25.76
N ALA A 70 2.01 -20.74 -27.04
CA ALA A 70 3.31 -20.35 -27.59
C ALA A 70 3.87 -19.09 -26.92
N VAL A 71 3.02 -18.07 -26.69
CA VAL A 71 3.40 -16.84 -25.98
C VAL A 71 3.83 -17.14 -24.54
N VAL A 72 3.07 -17.97 -23.82
CA VAL A 72 3.40 -18.37 -22.44
C VAL A 72 4.74 -19.09 -22.37
N ALA A 73 5.00 -20.02 -23.30
CA ALA A 73 6.25 -20.77 -23.36
C ALA A 73 7.46 -19.90 -23.74
N ALA A 74 7.24 -18.87 -24.57
CA ALA A 74 8.28 -17.96 -25.04
C ALA A 74 8.72 -16.94 -23.98
N ASP A 75 7.81 -16.47 -23.12
CA ASP A 75 8.14 -15.46 -22.10
C ASP A 75 8.90 -16.04 -20.89
N LYS A 76 10.20 -16.29 -21.13
CA LYS A 76 11.19 -16.74 -20.15
C LYS A 76 11.89 -15.53 -19.51
N ASN A 77 11.14 -14.76 -18.71
CA ASN A 77 11.58 -13.50 -18.09
C ASN A 77 11.85 -12.36 -19.08
N LEU A 78 11.20 -12.37 -20.25
CA LEU A 78 11.29 -11.28 -21.21
C LEU A 78 10.40 -10.11 -20.80
N THR A 79 9.27 -10.43 -20.16
CA THR A 79 8.34 -9.44 -19.63
C THR A 79 8.22 -9.52 -18.11
N PRO A 80 7.67 -8.48 -17.46
CA PRO A 80 7.31 -8.54 -16.03
C PRO A 80 6.31 -9.64 -15.69
N LEU A 81 5.59 -10.19 -16.69
CA LEU A 81 4.65 -11.27 -16.47
C LEU A 81 5.38 -12.56 -16.12
N ARG A 82 6.51 -12.90 -16.77
CA ARG A 82 7.30 -14.12 -16.57
C ARG A 82 6.50 -15.40 -16.85
N LEU A 83 5.70 -15.43 -17.91
CA LEU A 83 4.61 -16.41 -18.13
C LEU A 83 5.04 -17.87 -17.96
N ALA A 84 6.23 -18.24 -18.44
CA ALA A 84 6.75 -19.62 -18.37
C ALA A 84 6.98 -20.14 -16.93
N HIS A 85 7.10 -19.27 -15.92
CA HIS A 85 7.46 -19.67 -14.55
C HIS A 85 6.26 -20.05 -13.70
N VAL A 86 5.93 -21.33 -13.58
CA VAL A 86 4.72 -21.81 -12.86
C VAL A 86 4.57 -21.18 -11.47
N ASN A 87 5.66 -21.12 -10.69
CA ASN A 87 5.68 -20.67 -9.29
C ASN A 87 5.90 -19.16 -9.11
N PHE A 88 5.81 -18.35 -10.17
CA PHE A 88 5.95 -16.90 -10.03
C PHE A 88 4.73 -16.30 -9.33
N ASP A 89 4.97 -15.73 -8.15
CA ASP A 89 4.01 -14.95 -7.38
C ASP A 89 4.27 -13.43 -7.54
N PRO A 90 3.41 -12.70 -8.28
CA PRO A 90 3.56 -11.25 -8.41
C PRO A 90 3.23 -10.49 -7.13
N ASP A 91 2.56 -11.10 -6.14
CA ASP A 91 2.14 -10.43 -4.91
C ASP A 91 3.17 -10.59 -3.76
N ILE A 92 4.27 -11.33 -3.96
CA ILE A 92 5.27 -11.61 -2.90
C ILE A 92 5.90 -10.35 -2.28
N HIS A 93 5.97 -9.26 -3.05
CA HIS A 93 6.50 -7.96 -2.60
C HIS A 93 5.40 -6.91 -2.37
N ASN A 94 4.13 -7.28 -2.55
CA ASN A 94 3.02 -6.35 -2.39
C ASN A 94 2.82 -6.06 -0.90
N THR A 95 3.06 -4.81 -0.49
CA THR A 95 2.80 -4.40 0.89
C THR A 95 1.29 -4.31 1.11
N PHE A 96 0.75 -5.32 1.80
CA PHE A 96 -0.69 -5.39 2.05
C PHE A 96 -1.17 -4.31 3.03
N ALA A 97 -2.46 -3.97 2.96
CA ALA A 97 -3.10 -3.03 3.88
C ALA A 97 -2.92 -3.40 5.36
N HIS A 98 -2.82 -4.69 5.69
CA HIS A 98 -2.54 -5.14 7.05
C HIS A 98 -1.12 -4.73 7.50
N GLN A 99 -0.12 -4.87 6.64
CA GLN A 99 1.26 -4.47 6.93
C GLN A 99 1.38 -2.97 7.09
N LEU A 100 0.72 -2.20 6.22
CA LEU A 100 0.63 -0.74 6.35
C LEU A 100 -0.01 -0.33 7.67
N LYS A 101 -1.11 -0.99 8.07
CA LYS A 101 -1.79 -0.73 9.34
C LYS A 101 -0.89 -1.07 10.54
N SER A 102 -0.21 -2.22 10.50
CA SER A 102 0.69 -2.64 11.58
C SER A 102 1.87 -1.68 11.73
N ARG A 103 2.51 -1.29 10.62
CA ARG A 103 3.58 -0.27 10.62
C ARG A 103 3.11 1.07 11.17
N TRP A 104 1.92 1.50 10.78
CA TRP A 104 1.34 2.74 11.28
C TRP A 104 1.04 2.69 12.78
N LYS A 105 0.49 1.56 13.28
CA LYS A 105 0.14 1.37 14.70
C LYS A 105 1.33 1.47 15.65
N VAL A 106 2.51 1.01 15.22
CA VAL A 106 3.72 0.99 16.07
C VAL A 106 4.48 2.31 16.07
N LYS A 107 4.07 3.29 15.25
CA LYS A 107 4.72 4.60 15.24
C LYS A 107 4.37 5.36 16.52
N PRO A 108 5.37 5.92 17.21
CA PRO A 108 5.10 6.71 18.40
C PRO A 108 4.32 7.97 17.98
N LEU A 109 3.33 8.34 18.80
CA LEU A 109 2.47 9.50 18.55
C LEU A 109 3.25 10.82 18.68
N HIS A 110 4.30 10.81 19.48
CA HIS A 110 5.25 11.89 19.72
C HIS A 110 6.65 11.31 19.56
N GLY A 111 7.59 12.08 18.99
CA GLY A 111 8.94 11.60 18.65
C GLY A 111 9.66 10.92 19.80
#